data_AF-A0A7K8QLZ2-F1
#
_entry.id   AF-A0A7K8QLZ2-F1
#
_cell.length_a   1.000
_cell.length_b   1.000
_cell.length_c   1.000
_cell.angle_alpha   90.00
_cell.angle_beta   90.00
_cell.angle_gamma   90.00
#
_symmetry.space_group_name_H-M   'P 1'
#
loop_
_entity.id
_entity.type
_entity.pdbx_description
1 polymer ?
#
loop_
_entity_poly.entity_id
_entity_poly.type
_entity_poly.pdbx_seq_one_letter_code
_entity_poly.pdbx_strand_id
1 'polypeptide(L)'
;TAARLAAEQEVENLSGLSPNPEKDIFVVRENRTTCLMAEFAAKFIVPYDVWASNYVDLITEQADIPLSRGAEMKGKCGTNESELELSWLDQAYILKLFFLKEGHNTSRGPEAFWRLSRIQFTYDTSELTYFKDAVSPGKHTASSHRLSALVTPAGKSYECQAQQTISLISSDHQKSVQLLLSEVRLQPFDITADFVFSEEHKCPVDQREQLEETLPLILGLILGLVIVITLGIYHIHHKLTASQVQIPRDRSQYKHMG
;
A
#
# COMPACT_ATOMS: atom_id res chain seq x y z
N THR A 1 -32.75 32.33 11.21
CA THR A 1 -32.65 30.88 11.42
C THR A 1 -32.06 30.26 10.17
N ALA A 2 -30.74 30.12 10.11
CA ALA A 2 -30.06 29.55 8.96
C ALA A 2 -30.21 28.03 9.00
N ALA A 3 -31.00 27.49 8.07
CA ALA A 3 -31.02 26.08 7.78
C ALA A 3 -29.61 25.67 7.33
N ARG A 4 -28.93 24.85 8.13
CA ARG A 4 -27.79 24.06 7.65
C ARG A 4 -28.33 23.19 6.53
N LEU A 5 -27.96 23.49 5.28
CA LEU A 5 -27.96 22.51 4.21
C LEU A 5 -27.10 21.34 4.70
N ALA A 6 -27.74 20.24 5.10
CA ALA A 6 -27.04 18.98 5.25
C ALA A 6 -26.53 18.61 3.85
N ALA A 7 -25.21 18.55 3.67
CA ALA A 7 -24.62 18.08 2.43
C ALA A 7 -25.17 16.67 2.15
N GLU A 8 -25.69 16.45 0.94
CA GLU A 8 -26.16 15.14 0.51
C GLU A 8 -24.91 14.30 0.21
N GLN A 9 -24.69 13.30 1.04
CA GLN A 9 -23.53 12.42 0.93
C GLN A 9 -23.93 11.22 0.08
N GLU A 10 -23.24 11.04 -1.03
CA GLU A 10 -23.46 9.96 -1.99
C GLU A 10 -22.30 8.97 -1.92
N VAL A 11 -22.60 7.70 -2.11
CA VAL A 11 -21.63 6.62 -1.96
C VAL A 11 -21.77 5.66 -3.14
N GLU A 12 -20.65 5.35 -3.80
CA GLU A 12 -20.63 4.48 -4.99
C GLU A 12 -19.65 3.32 -4.79
N ASN A 13 -20.18 2.09 -4.79
CA ASN A 13 -19.37 0.86 -4.79
C ASN A 13 -19.14 0.43 -6.25
N LEU A 14 -17.89 0.55 -6.71
CA LEU A 14 -17.48 0.25 -8.08
C LEU A 14 -16.74 -1.08 -8.21
N SER A 15 -16.79 -1.93 -7.17
CA SER A 15 -16.04 -3.20 -7.10
C SER A 15 -16.39 -4.18 -8.23
N GLY A 16 -17.56 -4.04 -8.85
CA GLY A 16 -17.93 -4.79 -10.04
C GLY A 16 -17.06 -4.51 -11.27
N LEU A 17 -16.31 -3.40 -11.29
CA LEU A 17 -15.38 -3.04 -12.38
C LEU A 17 -13.99 -3.66 -12.20
N SER A 18 -13.67 -4.18 -11.01
CA SER A 18 -12.38 -4.79 -10.73
C SER A 18 -12.29 -6.21 -11.33
N PRO A 19 -11.26 -6.52 -12.14
CA PRO A 19 -11.04 -7.88 -12.63
C PRO A 19 -10.59 -8.84 -11.52
N ASN A 20 -10.10 -8.32 -10.39
CA ASN A 20 -9.73 -9.11 -9.23
C ASN A 20 -10.95 -9.28 -8.28
N PRO A 21 -11.41 -10.51 -8.01
CA PRO A 21 -12.54 -10.77 -7.11
C PRO A 21 -12.35 -10.28 -5.68
N GLU A 22 -11.09 -10.18 -5.22
CA GLU A 22 -10.73 -9.82 -3.84
C GLU A 22 -10.48 -8.32 -3.66
N LYS A 23 -10.43 -7.56 -4.77
CA LYS A 23 -10.15 -6.13 -4.77
C LYS A 23 -11.43 -5.35 -4.99
N ASP A 24 -11.81 -4.59 -3.98
CA ASP A 24 -13.01 -3.75 -4.00
C ASP A 24 -12.65 -2.27 -4.21
N ILE A 25 -13.55 -1.51 -4.86
CA ILE A 25 -13.38 -0.09 -5.16
C ILE A 25 -14.50 0.70 -4.49
N PHE A 26 -14.11 1.62 -3.60
CA PHE A 26 -15.00 2.43 -2.78
C PHE A 26 -14.79 3.92 -3.06
N VAL A 27 -15.88 4.62 -3.38
CA VAL A 27 -15.89 6.05 -3.63
C VAL A 27 -16.92 6.75 -2.76
N VAL A 28 -16.47 7.73 -1.97
CA VAL A 28 -17.33 8.61 -1.17
C VAL A 28 -17.38 9.97 -1.86
N ARG A 29 -18.60 10.50 -2.02
CA ARG A 29 -18.85 11.79 -2.63
C ARG A 29 -19.57 12.72 -1.67
N GLU A 30 -19.16 13.97 -1.70
CA GLU A 30 -19.81 15.06 -0.98
C GLU A 30 -20.07 16.19 -1.97
N ASN A 31 -21.30 16.70 -2.02
CA ASN A 31 -21.72 17.75 -2.96
C ASN A 31 -21.38 17.42 -4.43
N ARG A 32 -21.57 16.15 -4.85
CA ARG A 32 -21.24 15.61 -6.19
C ARG A 32 -19.76 15.60 -6.55
N THR A 33 -18.87 15.87 -5.60
CA THR A 33 -17.42 15.74 -5.80
C THR A 33 -16.88 14.57 -5.01
N THR A 34 -15.95 13.84 -5.60
CA THR A 34 -15.25 12.73 -4.96
C THR A 34 -14.35 13.29 -3.87
N CYS A 35 -14.49 12.78 -2.65
CA CYS A 35 -13.74 13.27 -1.49
C CYS A 35 -12.90 12.18 -0.81
N LEU A 36 -13.27 10.92 -0.98
CA LEU A 36 -12.45 9.77 -0.56
C LEU A 36 -12.56 8.66 -1.60
N MET A 37 -11.41 8.09 -1.96
CA MET A 37 -11.31 6.90 -2.78
C MET A 37 -10.46 5.86 -2.07
N ALA A 38 -10.92 4.62 -2.07
CA ALA A 38 -10.18 3.50 -1.52
C ALA A 38 -10.37 2.27 -2.39
N GLU A 39 -9.27 1.59 -2.68
CA GLU A 39 -9.23 0.34 -3.39
C GLU A 39 -8.26 -0.57 -2.66
N PHE A 40 -8.70 -1.75 -2.23
CA PHE A 40 -7.84 -2.70 -1.50
C PHE A 40 -8.50 -4.08 -1.42
N ALA A 41 -7.66 -5.08 -1.15
CA ALA A 41 -8.10 -6.38 -0.67
C ALA A 41 -7.87 -6.47 0.84
N ALA A 42 -8.82 -7.04 1.57
CA ALA A 42 -8.74 -7.18 3.01
C ALA A 42 -9.25 -8.54 3.50
N LYS A 43 -8.57 -9.12 4.48
CA LYS A 43 -9.00 -10.33 5.20
C LYS A 43 -8.72 -10.19 6.68
N PHE A 44 -9.66 -10.60 7.51
CA PHE A 44 -9.50 -10.64 8.96
C PHE A 44 -9.25 -12.07 9.42
N ILE A 45 -8.28 -12.25 10.33
CA ILE A 45 -8.06 -13.50 11.06
C ILE A 45 -8.51 -13.25 12.50
N VAL A 46 -9.65 -13.84 12.87
CA VAL A 46 -10.30 -13.65 14.17
C VAL A 46 -10.16 -14.93 14.99
N PRO A 47 -9.40 -14.92 16.10
CA PRO A 47 -9.39 -16.03 17.03
C PRO A 47 -10.65 -16.05 17.90
N TYR A 48 -11.29 -17.22 18.04
CA TYR A 48 -12.50 -17.40 18.87
C TYR A 48 -12.40 -18.72 19.65
N ASP A 49 -13.08 -18.81 20.80
CA ASP A 49 -13.05 -20.04 21.61
C ASP A 49 -14.21 -20.96 21.26
N VAL A 50 -13.90 -22.25 21.20
CA VAL A 50 -14.85 -23.34 21.07
C VAL A 50 -14.63 -24.37 22.18
N TRP A 51 -15.64 -25.15 22.48
CA TRP A 51 -15.52 -26.27 23.41
C TRP A 51 -14.72 -27.40 22.75
N ALA A 52 -13.72 -27.92 23.45
CA ALA A 52 -13.07 -29.15 23.06
C ALA A 52 -14.07 -30.32 23.10
N SER A 53 -13.71 -31.45 22.49
CA SER A 53 -14.58 -32.65 22.42
C SER A 53 -14.99 -33.21 23.79
N ASN A 54 -14.26 -32.87 24.86
CA ASN A 54 -14.58 -33.26 26.22
C ASN A 54 -15.59 -32.33 26.91
N TYR A 55 -16.00 -31.23 26.26
CA TYR A 55 -16.94 -30.21 26.76
C TYR A 55 -16.50 -29.54 28.08
N VAL A 56 -15.21 -29.60 28.41
CA VAL A 56 -14.64 -29.01 29.63
C VAL A 56 -13.57 -27.99 29.29
N ASP A 57 -12.70 -28.30 28.32
CA ASP A 57 -11.61 -27.42 27.93
C ASP A 57 -12.03 -26.46 26.82
N LEU A 58 -11.50 -25.24 26.86
CA LEU A 58 -11.62 -24.24 25.80
C LEU A 58 -10.41 -24.33 24.89
N ILE A 59 -10.65 -24.40 23.58
CA ILE A 59 -9.62 -24.30 22.56
C ILE A 59 -9.89 -23.08 21.69
N THR A 60 -8.83 -22.48 21.18
CA THR A 60 -8.93 -21.31 20.28
C THR A 60 -8.82 -21.76 18.83
N GLU A 61 -9.87 -21.48 18.05
CA GLU A 61 -9.89 -21.62 16.60
C GLU A 61 -9.69 -20.25 15.92
N GLN A 62 -9.48 -20.26 14.60
CA GLN A 62 -9.32 -19.04 13.81
C GLN A 62 -10.34 -19.01 12.67
N ALA A 63 -11.03 -17.88 12.54
CA ALA A 63 -11.93 -17.59 11.43
C ALA A 63 -11.24 -16.64 10.46
N ASP A 64 -11.20 -17.04 9.18
CA ASP A 64 -10.70 -16.24 8.07
C ASP A 64 -11.89 -15.55 7.38
N ILE A 65 -12.03 -14.24 7.59
CA ILE A 65 -13.18 -13.45 7.14
C ILE A 65 -12.71 -12.49 6.04
N PRO A 66 -12.89 -12.81 4.76
CA PRO A 66 -12.58 -11.91 3.67
C PRO A 66 -13.57 -10.74 3.64
N LEU A 67 -13.11 -9.58 3.18
CA LEU A 67 -14.01 -8.51 2.75
C LEU A 67 -14.83 -9.03 1.55
N SER A 68 -16.15 -8.98 1.69
CA SER A 68 -17.04 -9.45 0.63
C SER A 68 -17.21 -8.40 -0.45
N ARG A 69 -17.11 -8.84 -1.71
CA ARG A 69 -17.53 -8.04 -2.86
C ARG A 69 -18.96 -7.54 -2.68
N GLY A 70 -19.18 -6.27 -2.98
CA GLY A 70 -20.49 -5.64 -2.83
C GLY A 70 -20.85 -5.24 -1.40
N ALA A 71 -19.86 -5.15 -0.49
CA ALA A 71 -20.06 -4.57 0.83
C ALA A 71 -20.79 -3.22 0.75
N GLU A 72 -21.76 -3.03 1.65
CA GLU A 72 -22.39 -1.73 1.86
C GLU A 72 -21.34 -0.75 2.36
N MET A 73 -21.43 0.50 1.90
CA MET A 73 -20.42 1.51 2.19
C MET A 73 -21.08 2.78 2.72
N LYS A 74 -20.43 3.39 3.71
CA LYS A 74 -20.71 4.74 4.19
C LYS A 74 -19.37 5.47 4.35
N GLY A 75 -19.36 6.76 4.10
CA GLY A 75 -18.19 7.60 4.34
C GLY A 75 -18.49 8.76 5.27
N LYS A 76 -17.46 9.52 5.61
CA LYS A 76 -17.56 10.92 5.99
C LYS A 76 -16.31 11.62 5.48
N CYS A 77 -16.50 12.77 4.85
CA CYS A 77 -15.39 13.60 4.39
C CYS A 77 -15.30 14.83 5.27
N GLY A 78 -14.09 15.16 5.67
CA GLY A 78 -13.81 16.36 6.45
C GLY A 78 -12.47 16.95 6.03
N THR A 79 -12.18 18.15 6.54
CA THR A 79 -10.95 18.86 6.18
C THR A 79 -9.70 18.19 6.75
N ASN A 80 -9.80 17.70 8.00
CA ASN A 80 -8.70 17.05 8.71
C ASN A 80 -9.01 15.61 9.12
N GLU A 81 -10.28 15.21 9.15
CA GLU A 81 -10.73 13.87 9.54
C GLU A 81 -11.67 13.33 8.48
N SER A 82 -11.44 12.09 8.04
CA SER A 82 -12.32 11.36 7.13
C SER A 82 -12.53 9.93 7.64
N GLU A 83 -13.69 9.35 7.38
CA GLU A 83 -14.09 8.00 7.80
C GLU A 83 -14.56 7.20 6.57
N LEU A 84 -14.18 5.93 6.50
CA LEU A 84 -14.78 4.95 5.60
C LEU A 84 -15.32 3.79 6.44
N GLU A 85 -16.61 3.49 6.32
CA GLU A 85 -17.30 2.36 6.95
C GLU A 85 -17.76 1.40 5.85
N LEU A 86 -17.35 0.13 5.97
CA LEU A 86 -17.77 -0.96 5.11
C LEU A 86 -18.53 -1.98 5.97
N SER A 87 -19.65 -2.48 5.48
CA SER A 87 -20.41 -3.54 6.16
C SER A 87 -20.87 -4.62 5.18
N TRP A 88 -20.78 -5.88 5.60
CA TRP A 88 -21.21 -7.01 4.79
C TRP A 88 -21.86 -8.09 5.65
N LEU A 89 -22.53 -9.02 4.96
CA LEU A 89 -23.29 -10.12 5.56
C LEU A 89 -24.31 -9.63 6.60
N ASP A 90 -25.29 -8.84 6.14
CA ASP A 90 -26.36 -8.25 6.97
C ASP A 90 -25.85 -7.48 8.21
N GLN A 91 -24.72 -6.77 8.04
CA GLN A 91 -24.05 -6.00 9.10
C GLN A 91 -23.53 -6.85 10.27
N ALA A 92 -23.30 -8.15 10.05
CA ALA A 92 -22.54 -9.01 10.96
C ALA A 92 -21.06 -8.56 11.05
N TYR A 93 -20.53 -8.01 9.96
CA TYR A 93 -19.16 -7.50 9.88
C TYR A 93 -19.15 -6.04 9.47
N ILE A 94 -18.40 -5.22 10.23
CA ILE A 94 -18.27 -3.78 9.98
C ILE A 94 -16.80 -3.37 10.14
N LEU A 95 -16.18 -2.89 9.06
CA LEU A 95 -14.85 -2.29 9.05
C LEU A 95 -14.96 -0.77 9.00
N LYS A 96 -14.34 -0.08 9.94
CA LYS A 96 -14.18 1.38 9.94
C LYS A 96 -12.71 1.76 9.84
N LEU A 97 -12.39 2.60 8.88
CA LEU A 97 -11.08 3.21 8.68
C LEU A 97 -11.19 4.70 8.99
N PHE A 98 -10.30 5.21 9.85
CA PHE A 98 -10.26 6.61 10.24
C PHE A 98 -8.97 7.26 9.77
N PHE A 99 -9.11 8.30 8.96
CA PHE A 99 -7.99 9.03 8.38
C PHE A 99 -7.85 10.38 9.07
N LEU A 100 -6.61 10.78 9.33
CA LEU A 100 -6.28 12.07 9.90
C LEU A 100 -5.27 12.77 9.00
N LYS A 101 -5.52 14.03 8.69
CA LYS A 101 -4.61 14.93 8.00
C LYS A 101 -4.05 15.95 8.99
N GLU A 102 -2.73 16.01 9.07
CA GLU A 102 -1.96 16.85 9.98
C GLU A 102 -1.03 17.75 9.17
N GLY A 103 -0.95 19.03 9.54
CA GLY A 103 -0.05 20.01 8.93
C GLY A 103 1.04 20.42 9.90
N HIS A 104 2.29 20.43 9.44
CA HIS A 104 3.43 20.96 10.17
C HIS A 104 4.06 22.12 9.40
N ASN A 105 4.30 23.23 10.10
CA ASN A 105 5.10 24.32 9.56
C ASN A 105 6.57 23.93 9.66
N THR A 106 7.19 23.57 8.54
CA THR A 106 8.64 23.31 8.47
C THR A 106 9.37 24.59 8.08
N SER A 107 10.69 24.62 8.26
CA SER A 107 11.54 25.72 7.77
C SER A 107 11.52 25.86 6.24
N ARG A 108 10.98 24.86 5.52
CA ARG A 108 10.83 24.84 4.05
C ARG A 108 9.42 25.21 3.59
N GLY A 109 8.47 25.40 4.50
CA GLY A 109 7.07 25.73 4.22
C GLY A 109 6.08 24.86 5.00
N PRO A 110 4.77 25.06 4.80
CA PRO A 110 3.76 24.15 5.34
C PRO A 110 3.83 22.80 4.62
N GLU A 111 4.18 21.74 5.35
CA GLU A 111 4.09 20.36 4.87
C GLU A 111 2.91 19.69 5.57
N ALA A 112 2.00 19.10 4.80
CA ALA A 112 0.87 18.36 5.33
C ALA A 112 0.95 16.91 4.91
N PHE A 113 0.52 16.03 5.80
CA PHE A 113 0.51 14.59 5.60
C PHE A 113 -0.82 14.05 6.10
N TRP A 114 -1.26 12.94 5.53
CA TRP A 114 -2.36 12.17 6.08
C TRP A 114 -1.89 10.77 6.44
N ARG A 115 -2.60 10.15 7.38
CA ARG A 115 -2.32 8.79 7.84
C ARG A 115 -3.61 8.07 8.22
N LEU A 116 -3.58 6.75 8.14
CA LEU A 116 -4.56 5.89 8.78
C LEU A 116 -4.30 5.89 10.29
N SER A 117 -5.21 6.54 11.02
CA SER A 117 -5.04 6.85 12.44
C SER A 117 -5.69 5.84 13.38
N ARG A 118 -6.73 5.15 12.88
CA ARG A 118 -7.44 4.09 13.60
C ARG A 118 -8.14 3.16 12.61
N ILE A 119 -8.19 1.89 12.99
CA ILE A 119 -9.03 0.86 12.39
C ILE A 119 -9.92 0.30 13.49
N GLN A 120 -11.19 0.09 13.19
CA GLN A 120 -12.12 -0.63 14.05
C GLN A 120 -12.84 -1.69 13.24
N PHE A 121 -12.85 -2.92 13.75
CA PHE A 121 -13.54 -4.05 13.15
C PHE A 121 -14.54 -4.61 14.13
N THR A 122 -15.82 -4.54 13.77
CA THR A 122 -16.92 -5.15 14.53
C THR A 122 -17.30 -6.46 13.85
N TYR A 123 -17.38 -7.53 14.61
CA TYR A 123 -17.72 -8.87 14.10
C TYR A 123 -18.69 -9.57 15.03
N ASP A 124 -19.61 -10.33 14.46
CA ASP A 124 -20.61 -11.10 15.22
C ASP A 124 -20.25 -12.59 15.23
N THR A 125 -19.86 -13.12 16.39
CA THR A 125 -19.55 -14.54 16.56
C THR A 125 -20.79 -15.42 16.67
N SER A 126 -21.99 -14.84 16.67
CA SER A 126 -23.24 -15.60 16.52
C SER A 126 -23.56 -15.90 15.05
N GLU A 127 -22.84 -15.28 14.11
CA GLU A 127 -22.93 -15.58 12.68
C GLU A 127 -22.18 -16.88 12.36
N LEU A 128 -22.83 -17.79 11.65
CA LEU A 128 -22.42 -19.19 11.51
C LEU A 128 -21.62 -19.53 10.25
N THR A 129 -21.43 -18.57 9.33
CA THR A 129 -20.64 -18.75 8.11
C THR A 129 -19.17 -18.99 8.46
N TYR A 130 -18.62 -18.19 9.38
CA TYR A 130 -17.20 -18.26 9.76
C TYR A 130 -16.97 -18.75 11.18
N PHE A 131 -17.94 -18.60 12.10
CA PHE A 131 -17.80 -19.05 13.48
C PHE A 131 -18.67 -20.28 13.75
N LYS A 132 -18.03 -21.40 14.06
CA LYS A 132 -18.73 -22.64 14.40
C LYS A 132 -18.63 -22.89 15.90
N ASP A 133 -19.77 -23.11 16.56
CA ASP A 133 -19.83 -23.48 17.97
C ASP A 133 -19.06 -22.53 18.91
N ALA A 134 -19.06 -21.22 18.60
CA ALA A 134 -18.41 -20.22 19.43
C ALA A 134 -19.00 -20.20 20.84
N VAL A 135 -18.13 -20.28 21.86
CA VAL A 135 -18.54 -20.35 23.27
C VAL A 135 -19.22 -19.05 23.72
N SER A 136 -18.77 -17.91 23.21
CA SER A 136 -19.27 -16.57 23.52
C SER A 136 -19.85 -15.89 22.26
N PRO A 137 -21.03 -16.33 21.79
CA PRO A 137 -21.66 -15.76 20.61
C PRO A 137 -22.13 -14.32 20.88
N GLY A 138 -21.91 -13.44 19.91
CA GLY A 138 -22.40 -12.06 19.94
C GLY A 138 -21.47 -11.09 19.24
N LYS A 139 -21.79 -9.79 19.35
CA LYS A 139 -21.00 -8.73 18.71
C LYS A 139 -19.78 -8.34 19.54
N HIS A 140 -18.62 -8.38 18.90
CA HIS A 140 -17.33 -7.98 19.44
C HIS A 140 -16.75 -6.86 18.61
N THR A 141 -15.85 -6.07 19.20
CA THR A 141 -15.17 -4.98 18.48
C THR A 141 -13.68 -5.05 18.75
N ALA A 142 -12.88 -5.18 17.70
CA ALA A 142 -11.44 -5.04 17.75
C ALA A 142 -11.00 -3.67 17.19
N SER A 143 -10.01 -3.05 17.83
CA SER A 143 -9.55 -1.72 17.44
C SER A 143 -8.03 -1.60 17.49
N SER A 144 -7.47 -0.79 16.60
CA SER A 144 -6.06 -0.44 16.64
C SER A 144 -5.82 0.66 17.68
N HIS A 145 -4.76 0.55 18.49
CA HIS A 145 -4.37 1.60 19.43
C HIS A 145 -3.20 2.42 18.89
N ARG A 146 -3.35 3.75 18.80
CA ARG A 146 -2.34 4.71 18.31
C ARG A 146 -1.72 4.33 16.95
N LEU A 147 -2.57 3.96 15.99
CA LEU A 147 -2.11 3.59 14.67
C LEU A 147 -1.59 4.82 13.90
N SER A 148 -0.47 4.62 13.20
CA SER A 148 0.07 5.57 12.23
C SER A 148 0.58 4.77 11.04
N ALA A 149 -0.36 4.31 10.22
CA ALA A 149 -0.09 3.53 9.01
C ALA A 149 -0.41 4.36 7.76
N LEU A 150 0.06 3.90 6.59
CA LEU A 150 -0.22 4.52 5.29
C LEU A 150 0.09 6.03 5.25
N VAL A 151 1.17 6.44 5.92
CA VAL A 151 1.56 7.86 6.01
C VAL A 151 1.92 8.38 4.63
N THR A 152 1.24 9.44 4.21
CA THR A 152 1.28 9.92 2.82
C THR A 152 1.24 11.45 2.79
N PRO A 153 2.01 12.12 1.92
CA PRO A 153 1.90 13.56 1.73
C PRO A 153 0.48 13.97 1.31
N ALA A 154 0.03 15.14 1.78
CA ALA A 154 -1.24 15.73 1.37
C ALA A 154 -1.29 15.93 -0.16
N GLY A 155 -2.47 15.75 -0.76
CA GLY A 155 -2.64 15.80 -2.21
C GLY A 155 -2.17 14.57 -2.99
N LYS A 156 -1.56 13.56 -2.34
CA LYS A 156 -1.13 12.30 -2.98
C LYS A 156 -1.99 11.11 -2.55
N SER A 157 -2.06 10.11 -3.43
CA SER A 157 -2.62 8.80 -3.11
C SER A 157 -1.56 7.87 -2.53
N TYR A 158 -1.92 6.98 -1.62
CA TYR A 158 -1.04 5.92 -1.15
C TYR A 158 -1.18 4.71 -2.07
N GLU A 159 -0.07 4.07 -2.43
CA GLU A 159 -0.07 2.83 -3.21
C GLU A 159 0.86 1.78 -2.59
N CYS A 160 0.36 0.56 -2.40
CA CYS A 160 1.16 -0.56 -1.90
C CYS A 160 0.58 -1.90 -2.38
N GLN A 161 1.36 -2.64 -3.15
CA GLN A 161 1.03 -3.98 -3.63
C GLN A 161 1.30 -5.03 -2.55
N ALA A 162 2.37 -4.87 -1.76
CA ALA A 162 2.73 -5.80 -0.71
C ALA A 162 1.64 -5.94 0.37
N GLN A 163 1.42 -7.17 0.83
CA GLN A 163 0.49 -7.46 1.93
C GLN A 163 1.04 -6.92 3.26
N GLN A 164 0.20 -6.19 3.98
CA GLN A 164 0.47 -5.63 5.30
C GLN A 164 -0.38 -6.37 6.35
N THR A 165 0.23 -6.69 7.50
CA THR A 165 -0.49 -7.27 8.65
C THR A 165 -0.61 -6.23 9.75
N ILE A 166 -1.84 -5.90 10.14
CA ILE A 166 -2.15 -4.93 11.19
C ILE A 166 -2.88 -5.65 12.33
N SER A 167 -2.31 -5.61 13.54
CA SER A 167 -2.93 -6.20 14.73
C SER A 167 -3.93 -5.25 15.37
N LEU A 168 -5.14 -5.74 15.60
CA LEU A 168 -6.22 -5.09 16.32
C LEU A 168 -6.43 -5.79 17.66
N ILE A 169 -6.76 -5.02 18.70
CA ILE A 169 -7.01 -5.55 20.05
C ILE A 169 -8.52 -5.65 20.24
N SER A 170 -9.02 -6.85 20.54
CA SER A 170 -10.44 -7.07 20.88
C SER A 170 -10.83 -6.31 22.15
N SER A 171 -12.11 -5.94 22.27
CA SER A 171 -12.70 -5.27 23.44
C SER A 171 -12.59 -6.09 24.73
N ASP A 172 -12.50 -7.41 24.61
CA ASP A 172 -12.22 -8.31 25.74
C ASP A 172 -10.76 -8.25 26.22
N HIS A 173 -9.88 -7.56 25.48
CA HIS A 173 -8.44 -7.43 25.72
C HIS A 173 -7.67 -8.76 25.85
N GLN A 174 -8.25 -9.88 25.42
CA GLN A 174 -7.63 -11.20 25.55
C GLN A 174 -7.08 -11.73 24.24
N LYS A 175 -7.62 -11.28 23.09
CA LYS A 175 -7.21 -11.78 21.78
C LYS A 175 -6.91 -10.67 20.78
N SER A 176 -5.90 -10.90 19.95
CA SER A 176 -5.57 -10.03 18.82
C SER A 176 -6.22 -10.53 17.54
N VAL A 177 -6.96 -9.64 16.88
CA VAL A 177 -7.48 -9.87 15.52
C VAL A 177 -6.44 -9.35 14.54
N GLN A 178 -6.12 -10.09 13.49
CA GLN A 178 -5.21 -9.62 12.45
C GLN A 178 -5.99 -9.15 11.24
N LEU A 179 -5.67 -7.97 10.73
CA LEU A 179 -6.08 -7.50 9.40
C LEU A 179 -4.92 -7.73 8.44
N LEU A 180 -5.16 -8.50 7.39
CA LEU A 180 -4.31 -8.58 6.22
C LEU A 180 -4.86 -7.62 5.16
N LEU A 181 -4.04 -6.69 4.73
CA LEU A 181 -4.39 -5.63 3.79
C LEU A 181 -3.40 -5.64 2.61
N SER A 182 -3.86 -5.76 1.37
CA SER A 182 -3.01 -5.84 0.17
C SER A 182 -3.60 -5.07 -1.00
N GLU A 183 -2.77 -4.86 -2.05
CA GLU A 183 -3.17 -4.15 -3.28
C GLU A 183 -3.84 -2.79 -3.00
N VAL A 184 -3.30 -2.06 -2.03
CA VAL A 184 -3.88 -0.84 -1.49
C VAL A 184 -3.63 0.32 -2.43
N ARG A 185 -4.69 1.02 -2.81
CA ARG A 185 -4.66 2.36 -3.39
C ARG A 185 -5.68 3.25 -2.69
N LEU A 186 -5.23 4.27 -1.96
CA LEU A 186 -6.10 5.02 -1.06
C LEU A 186 -5.79 6.50 -1.05
N GLN A 187 -6.84 7.34 -1.07
CA GLN A 187 -6.74 8.79 -0.95
C GLN A 187 -7.96 9.33 -0.20
N PRO A 188 -7.82 9.78 1.06
CA PRO A 188 -8.94 10.20 1.89
C PRO A 188 -9.19 11.73 1.90
N PHE A 189 -8.30 12.49 1.24
CA PHE A 189 -8.31 13.95 1.22
C PHE A 189 -7.80 14.48 -0.13
N ASP A 190 -8.09 15.75 -0.40
CA ASP A 190 -7.48 16.55 -1.48
C ASP A 190 -7.61 15.92 -2.88
N ILE A 191 -8.71 15.21 -3.14
CA ILE A 191 -9.03 14.71 -4.48
C ILE A 191 -9.49 15.89 -5.34
N THR A 192 -8.81 16.12 -6.47
CA THR A 192 -9.08 17.26 -7.36
C THR A 192 -9.90 16.88 -8.59
N ALA A 193 -9.93 15.61 -8.96
CA ALA A 193 -10.64 15.08 -10.11
C ALA A 193 -11.53 13.90 -9.69
N ASP A 194 -12.78 13.90 -10.18
CA ASP A 194 -13.74 12.85 -9.86
C ASP A 194 -13.26 11.49 -10.36
N PHE A 195 -13.37 10.47 -9.50
CA PHE A 195 -12.98 9.08 -9.79
C PHE A 195 -11.52 8.88 -10.22
N VAL A 196 -10.63 9.83 -9.93
CA VAL A 196 -9.22 9.77 -10.30
C VAL A 196 -8.35 10.06 -9.09
N PHE A 197 -7.49 9.09 -8.75
CA PHE A 197 -6.45 9.29 -7.75
C PHE A 197 -5.40 10.31 -8.22
N SER A 198 -4.89 11.10 -7.29
CA SER A 198 -3.71 11.94 -7.49
C SER A 198 -2.43 11.09 -7.63
N GLU A 199 -1.30 11.77 -7.89
CA GLU A 199 0.04 11.17 -7.92
C GLU A 199 0.28 10.20 -6.76
N GLU A 200 0.79 9.03 -7.08
CA GLU A 200 1.00 7.95 -6.13
C GLU A 200 2.22 8.18 -5.21
N HIS A 201 2.06 7.75 -3.96
CA HIS A 201 3.12 7.63 -2.97
C HIS A 201 3.27 6.16 -2.61
N LYS A 202 4.27 5.51 -3.21
CA LYS A 202 4.54 4.09 -3.01
C LYS A 202 5.03 3.80 -1.60
N CYS A 203 4.59 2.69 -1.03
CA CYS A 203 5.04 2.23 0.27
C CYS A 203 6.53 1.84 0.27
N PRO A 204 7.20 1.92 1.44
CA PRO A 204 8.63 1.59 1.53
C PRO A 204 8.97 0.14 1.15
N VAL A 205 8.02 -0.79 1.27
CA VAL A 205 8.24 -2.21 0.95
C VAL A 205 8.40 -2.38 -0.57
N ASP A 206 7.40 -1.95 -1.35
CA ASP A 206 7.45 -1.98 -2.82
C ASP A 206 8.65 -1.21 -3.38
N GLN A 207 9.01 -0.08 -2.77
CA GLN A 207 10.19 0.69 -3.18
C GLN A 207 11.49 -0.10 -2.99
N ARG A 208 11.59 -0.91 -1.92
CA ARG A 208 12.75 -1.74 -1.65
C ARG A 208 12.84 -2.90 -2.62
N GLU A 209 11.73 -3.59 -2.88
CA GLU A 209 11.67 -4.66 -3.89
C GLU A 209 12.08 -4.13 -5.27
N GLN A 210 11.52 -2.98 -5.69
CA GLN A 210 11.89 -2.34 -6.96
C GLN A 210 13.39 -1.98 -7.01
N LEU A 211 13.97 -1.50 -5.89
CA LEU A 211 15.39 -1.18 -5.83
C LEU A 211 16.26 -2.43 -5.95
N GLU A 212 15.89 -3.52 -5.27
CA GLU A 212 16.61 -4.80 -5.31
C GLU A 212 16.59 -5.43 -6.71
N GLU A 213 15.49 -5.30 -7.45
CA GLU A 213 15.41 -5.74 -8.85
C GLU A 213 16.22 -4.86 -9.81
N THR A 214 16.22 -3.54 -9.58
CA THR A 214 16.86 -2.58 -10.50
C THR A 214 18.38 -2.50 -10.29
N LEU A 215 18.86 -2.70 -9.06
CA LEU A 215 20.27 -2.62 -8.70
C LEU A 215 21.18 -3.51 -9.55
N PRO A 216 20.93 -4.84 -9.73
CA PRO A 216 21.79 -5.68 -10.55
C PRO A 216 21.79 -5.27 -12.02
N LEU A 217 20.67 -4.75 -12.55
CA LEU A 217 20.57 -4.25 -13.92
C LEU A 217 21.47 -3.03 -14.13
N ILE A 218 21.39 -2.04 -13.22
CA ILE A 218 22.23 -0.84 -13.27
C ILE A 218 23.72 -1.21 -13.14
N LEU A 219 24.07 -2.08 -12.18
CA LEU A 219 25.44 -2.53 -12.00
C LEU A 219 25.96 -3.29 -13.24
N GLY A 220 25.13 -4.14 -13.83
CA GLY A 220 25.45 -4.85 -15.07
C GLY A 220 25.69 -3.90 -16.25
N LEU A 221 24.86 -2.87 -16.40
CA LEU A 221 25.02 -1.86 -17.46
C LEU A 221 26.31 -1.03 -17.27
N ILE A 222 26.61 -0.61 -16.04
CA ILE A 222 27.83 0.14 -15.73
C ILE A 222 29.08 -0.73 -16.01
N LEU A 223 29.09 -1.98 -15.52
CA LEU A 223 30.20 -2.91 -15.74
C LEU A 223 30.39 -3.21 -17.23
N GLY A 224 29.31 -3.47 -17.95
CA GLY A 224 29.35 -3.70 -19.39
C GLY A 224 29.93 -2.50 -20.16
N LEU A 225 29.50 -1.28 -19.82
CA LEU A 225 29.99 -0.06 -20.44
C LEU A 225 31.49 0.17 -20.17
N VAL A 226 31.95 -0.11 -18.95
CA VAL A 226 33.39 -0.04 -18.59
C VAL A 226 34.21 -1.05 -19.40
N ILE A 227 33.72 -2.28 -19.58
CA ILE A 227 34.40 -3.30 -20.38
C ILE A 227 34.50 -2.87 -21.85
N VAL A 228 33.43 -2.34 -22.45
CA VAL A 228 33.44 -1.87 -23.84
C VAL A 228 34.44 -0.72 -24.02
N ILE A 229 34.46 0.24 -23.10
CA ILE A 229 35.40 1.37 -23.14
C ILE A 229 36.85 0.88 -23.04
N THR A 230 37.15 0.02 -22.07
CA THR A 230 38.51 -0.50 -21.88
C THR A 230 39.01 -1.28 -23.09
N LEU A 231 38.16 -2.13 -23.69
CA LEU A 231 38.50 -2.84 -24.92
C LEU A 231 38.68 -1.89 -26.12
N GLY A 232 37.85 -0.85 -26.22
CA GLY A 232 37.97 0.18 -27.26
C GLY A 232 39.30 0.93 -27.16
N ILE A 233 39.66 1.39 -25.96
CA ILE A 233 40.95 2.05 -25.70
C ILE A 233 42.10 1.10 -26.03
N TYR A 234 42.03 -0.16 -25.58
CA TYR A 234 43.05 -1.16 -25.87
C TYR A 234 43.24 -1.37 -27.38
N HIS A 235 42.16 -1.49 -28.14
CA HIS A 235 42.22 -1.71 -29.58
C HIS A 235 42.80 -0.51 -30.33
N ILE A 236 42.40 0.72 -29.94
CA ILE A 236 42.94 1.97 -30.49
C ILE A 236 44.44 2.08 -30.18
N HIS A 237 44.84 1.86 -28.93
CA HIS A 237 46.24 1.88 -28.52
C HIS A 237 47.07 0.87 -29.32
N HIS A 238 46.63 -0.38 -29.37
CA HIS A 238 47.31 -1.43 -30.13
C HIS A 238 47.45 -1.08 -31.62
N LYS A 239 46.40 -0.53 -32.25
CA LYS A 239 46.45 -0.04 -33.64
C LYS A 239 47.50 1.07 -33.81
N LEU A 240 47.54 2.05 -32.92
CA LEU A 240 48.50 3.16 -32.98
C LEU A 240 49.94 2.66 -32.78
N THR A 241 50.19 1.78 -31.83
CA THR A 241 51.53 1.23 -31.56
C THR A 241 52.02 0.30 -32.69
N ALA A 242 51.15 -0.52 -33.28
CA ALA A 242 51.50 -1.39 -34.41
C ALA A 242 51.85 -0.60 -35.68
N SER A 243 51.27 0.59 -35.87
CA SER A 243 51.52 1.46 -37.02
C SER A 243 52.92 2.10 -37.01
N GLN A 244 53.62 2.08 -35.88
CA GLN A 244 54.87 2.83 -35.68
C GLN A 244 56.15 2.03 -36.03
N VAL A 245 56.03 0.79 -36.53
CA VAL A 245 57.18 -0.14 -36.71
C VAL A 245 57.75 -0.20 -38.15
N GLN A 246 57.30 0.63 -39.09
CA GLN A 246 57.92 0.71 -40.44
C GLN A 246 58.46 2.10 -40.75
N ILE A 247 59.55 2.49 -40.10
CA ILE A 247 60.47 3.50 -40.65
C ILE A 247 61.61 2.72 -41.35
N PRO A 248 61.82 2.86 -42.67
CA PRO A 248 62.94 2.21 -43.34
C PRO A 248 64.24 2.77 -42.77
N ARG A 249 65.08 1.89 -42.23
CA ARG A 249 66.42 2.22 -41.73
C ARG A 249 67.29 2.63 -42.93
N ASP A 250 67.46 3.93 -43.12
CA ASP A 250 68.24 4.50 -44.20
C ASP A 250 69.70 4.03 -44.10
N ARG A 251 70.17 3.34 -45.15
CA ARG A 251 71.45 2.60 -45.20
C ARG A 251 72.55 3.47 -45.81
N SER A 252 72.66 4.73 -45.41
CA SER A 252 73.53 5.69 -46.09
C SER A 252 74.29 6.63 -45.16
N GLN A 253 75.06 6.13 -44.19
CA GLN A 253 76.09 6.94 -43.53
C GLN A 253 77.27 6.11 -43.01
N TYR A 254 78.00 5.39 -43.87
CA TYR A 254 79.43 5.08 -43.65
C TYR A 254 80.10 4.78 -44.99
N LYS A 255 80.27 5.80 -45.84
CA LYS A 255 81.18 5.68 -46.99
C LYS A 255 81.76 7.02 -47.43
N HIS A 256 82.32 7.79 -46.50
CA HIS A 256 83.30 8.84 -46.85
C HIS A 256 84.28 9.01 -45.68
N MET A 257 85.27 8.11 -45.62
CA MET A 257 86.59 8.41 -45.07
C MET A 257 87.58 8.07 -46.20
N GLY A 258 88.05 9.11 -46.86
CA GLY A 258 89.29 9.14 -47.62
C GLY A 258 90.26 10.04 -46.88
#